data_AF-A0A174NUF6-F1
#
_entry.id   AF-A0A174NUF6-F1
#
_cell.length_a   1.000
_cell.length_b   1.000
_cell.length_c   1.000
_cell.angle_alpha   90.00
_cell.angle_beta   90.00
_cell.angle_gamma   90.00
#
_symmetry.space_group_name_H-M   'P 1'
#
loop_
_entity.id
_entity.type
_entity.pdbx_description
1 polymer ?
#
loop_
_entity_poly.entity_id
_entity_poly.type
_entity_poly.pdbx_seq_one_letter_code
_entity_poly.pdbx_strand_id
1 'polypeptide(L)'
;MYLKYFTLFCVPLVYLFRTRPHAVVSLFFTHLLPIVFLYGMQTGFTVQTLALSLSTLLIVECVYEIGYIQNDTETVKRDDSPTWRLNGTELDFYYQHKRVVYISRIIQTIAFLTMLHFFFPHAHTIYFAVGLLVLLISFLLYNSLSGYVKMFLYFILSSLRYIIPFLLFPENISVSLLVLLLLIHSFVRTLEFKSSKPPYITTNICFRKYIIRYDVSRLYGFRVIAYFLLLLVSAVLYRISFFPFYYLLIMLYVLSFRTAIYMFNKLRTR
;
A
#
# COMPACT_ATOMS: atom_id res chain seq x y z
N MET A 1 -27.57 -15.40 5.51
CA MET A 1 -26.63 -15.40 4.36
C MET A 1 -26.29 -13.98 3.88
N TYR A 2 -27.30 -13.14 3.67
CA TYR A 2 -27.14 -11.78 3.13
C TYR A 2 -26.29 -10.82 3.99
N LEU A 3 -26.46 -10.84 5.31
CA LEU A 3 -25.71 -9.98 6.24
C LEU A 3 -24.19 -10.23 6.17
N LYS A 4 -23.75 -11.48 6.05
CA LYS A 4 -22.33 -11.84 5.95
C LYS A 4 -21.65 -11.17 4.75
N TYR A 5 -22.30 -11.21 3.58
CA TYR A 5 -21.75 -10.62 2.35
C TYR A 5 -21.85 -9.11 2.37
N PHE A 6 -22.92 -8.55 2.93
CA PHE A 6 -23.01 -7.13 3.19
C PHE A 6 -21.85 -6.66 4.09
N THR A 7 -21.57 -7.36 5.20
CA THR A 7 -20.43 -7.05 6.08
C THR A 7 -19.11 -7.11 5.32
N LEU A 8 -18.89 -8.16 4.52
CA LEU A 8 -17.67 -8.31 3.73
C LEU A 8 -17.41 -7.13 2.79
N PHE A 9 -18.42 -6.70 2.04
CA PHE A 9 -18.24 -5.67 1.01
C PHE A 9 -18.43 -4.25 1.52
N CYS A 10 -19.27 -4.03 2.52
CA CYS A 10 -19.64 -2.70 2.97
C CYS A 10 -18.91 -2.28 4.24
N VAL A 11 -18.38 -3.17 5.08
CA VAL A 11 -17.65 -2.75 6.29
C VAL A 11 -16.16 -2.53 5.98
N PRO A 12 -15.59 -1.36 6.37
CA PRO A 12 -14.17 -1.06 6.29
C PRO A 12 -13.26 -2.18 6.79
N LEU A 13 -12.16 -2.41 6.09
CA LEU A 13 -11.09 -3.37 6.39
C LEU A 13 -11.49 -4.86 6.33
N VAL A 14 -12.77 -5.22 6.52
CA VAL A 14 -13.22 -6.63 6.52
C VAL A 14 -12.86 -7.30 5.20
N TYR A 15 -12.97 -6.59 4.08
CA TYR A 15 -12.61 -7.10 2.77
C TYR A 15 -11.11 -7.42 2.68
N LEU A 16 -10.26 -6.50 3.14
CA LEU A 16 -8.81 -6.64 3.21
C LEU A 16 -8.40 -7.82 4.11
N PHE A 17 -8.93 -7.88 5.33
CA PHE A 17 -8.66 -8.96 6.28
C PHE A 17 -8.99 -10.34 5.69
N ARG A 18 -10.15 -10.45 5.03
CA ARG A 18 -10.61 -11.71 4.44
C ARG A 18 -9.80 -12.10 3.22
N THR A 19 -9.56 -11.18 2.29
CA THR A 19 -8.96 -11.51 0.98
C THR A 19 -7.44 -11.52 1.00
N ARG A 20 -6.84 -10.83 1.97
CA ARG A 20 -5.39 -10.59 2.06
C ARG A 20 -4.89 -10.62 3.52
N PRO A 21 -5.13 -11.70 4.30
CA PRO A 21 -4.77 -11.75 5.72
C PRO A 21 -3.28 -11.51 5.98
N HIS A 22 -2.40 -12.05 5.13
CA HIS A 22 -0.95 -11.81 5.24
C HIS A 22 -0.54 -10.36 4.97
N ALA A 23 -1.35 -9.60 4.22
CA ALA A 23 -1.07 -8.20 3.92
C ALA A 23 -1.35 -7.30 5.11
N VAL A 24 -2.21 -7.69 6.05
CA VAL A 24 -2.55 -6.90 7.25
C VAL A 24 -1.34 -6.77 8.16
N VAL A 25 -0.63 -7.88 8.43
CA VAL A 25 0.60 -7.84 9.23
C VAL A 25 1.63 -6.97 8.52
N SER A 26 1.79 -7.14 7.21
CA SER A 26 2.68 -6.28 6.44
C SER A 26 2.25 -4.81 6.50
N LEU A 27 0.96 -4.48 6.48
CA LEU A 27 0.45 -3.12 6.55
C LEU A 27 0.88 -2.43 7.85
N PHE A 28 0.74 -3.13 8.98
CA PHE A 28 1.15 -2.61 10.28
C PHE A 28 2.64 -2.25 10.30
N PHE A 29 3.50 -3.20 9.92
CA PHE A 29 4.95 -3.00 10.00
C PHE A 29 5.50 -2.12 8.88
N THR A 30 4.88 -2.08 7.70
CA THR A 30 5.44 -1.34 6.55
C THR A 30 4.80 0.01 6.30
N HIS A 31 3.57 0.25 6.77
CA HIS A 31 2.87 1.53 6.60
C HIS A 31 2.65 2.22 7.95
N LEU A 32 1.94 1.57 8.88
CA LEU A 32 1.54 2.24 10.13
C LEU A 32 2.75 2.73 10.94
N LEU A 33 3.70 1.84 11.25
CA LEU A 33 4.86 2.20 12.07
C LEU A 33 5.72 3.31 11.43
N PRO A 34 6.08 3.25 10.13
CA PRO A 34 6.76 4.36 9.47
C PRO A 34 5.99 5.68 9.48
N ILE A 35 4.66 5.66 9.27
CA ILE A 35 3.83 6.87 9.30
C ILE A 35 3.79 7.46 10.70
N VAL A 36 3.55 6.65 11.74
CA VAL A 36 3.55 7.09 13.14
C VAL A 36 4.89 7.69 13.51
N PHE A 37 5.99 7.04 13.12
CA PHE A 37 7.33 7.53 13.40
C PHE A 37 7.61 8.86 12.71
N LEU A 38 7.29 8.98 11.41
CA LEU A 38 7.51 10.20 10.64
C LEU A 38 6.66 11.37 11.14
N TYR A 39 5.38 11.15 11.46
CA TYR A 39 4.56 12.16 12.11
C TYR A 39 5.10 12.53 13.48
N GLY A 40 5.49 11.54 14.30
CA GLY A 40 6.06 11.79 15.62
C GLY A 40 7.33 12.64 15.57
N MET A 41 8.15 12.50 14.53
CA MET A 41 9.31 13.34 14.30
C MET A 41 8.95 14.77 13.83
N GLN A 42 7.79 14.98 13.20
CA GLN A 42 7.33 16.29 12.70
C GLN A 42 6.52 17.06 13.75
N THR A 43 5.64 16.39 14.48
CA THR A 43 4.64 17.00 15.36
C THR A 43 4.78 16.59 16.83
N GLY A 44 5.70 15.67 17.15
CA GLY A 44 5.89 15.08 18.47
C GLY A 44 5.14 13.76 18.66
N PHE A 45 5.68 12.89 19.51
CA PHE A 45 5.07 11.61 19.85
C PHE A 45 3.99 11.79 20.93
N THR A 46 2.74 11.93 20.51
CA THR A 46 1.59 12.09 21.41
C THR A 46 0.48 11.09 21.08
N VAL A 47 -0.50 10.95 21.99
CA VAL A 47 -1.72 10.15 21.74
C VAL A 47 -2.49 10.71 20.53
N GLN A 48 -2.49 12.02 20.34
CA GLN A 48 -3.12 12.66 19.18
C GLN A 48 -2.41 12.26 17.88
N THR A 49 -1.08 12.24 17.87
CA THR A 49 -0.29 11.80 16.71
C THR A 49 -0.58 10.35 16.35
N LEU A 50 -0.66 9.46 17.34
CA LEU A 50 -1.01 8.05 17.12
C LEU A 50 -2.44 7.92 16.56
N ALA A 51 -3.41 8.63 17.16
CA ALA A 51 -4.80 8.63 16.69
C ALA A 51 -4.88 9.13 15.24
N LEU A 52 -4.16 10.21 14.91
CA LEU A 52 -4.11 10.76 13.56
C LEU A 52 -3.51 9.78 12.54
N SER A 53 -2.40 9.11 12.88
CA SER A 53 -1.80 8.10 12.00
C SER A 53 -2.73 6.90 11.77
N LEU A 54 -3.45 6.45 12.81
CA LEU A 54 -4.42 5.37 12.69
C LEU A 54 -5.61 5.78 11.81
N SER A 55 -6.16 6.98 12.04
CA SER A 55 -7.27 7.51 11.24
C SER A 55 -6.90 7.70 9.78
N THR A 56 -5.72 8.25 9.48
CA THR A 56 -5.27 8.43 8.10
C THR A 56 -5.06 7.11 7.38
N LEU A 57 -4.40 6.14 8.03
CA LEU A 57 -4.21 4.82 7.45
C LEU A 57 -5.55 4.12 7.19
N LEU A 58 -6.48 4.18 8.15
CA LEU A 58 -7.83 3.62 7.99
C LEU A 58 -8.53 4.21 6.77
N ILE A 59 -8.52 5.53 6.60
CA ILE A 59 -9.20 6.19 5.49
C ILE A 59 -8.55 5.84 4.15
N VAL A 60 -7.22 5.85 4.07
CA VAL A 60 -6.48 5.46 2.87
C VAL A 60 -6.81 4.03 2.49
N GLU A 61 -6.80 3.08 3.45
CA GLU A 61 -7.14 1.69 3.16
C GLU A 61 -8.62 1.51 2.78
N CYS A 62 -9.56 2.28 3.36
CA CYS A 62 -10.96 2.25 2.94
C CYS A 62 -11.14 2.58 1.45
N VAL A 63 -10.46 3.63 0.98
CA VAL A 63 -10.50 4.02 -0.44
C VAL A 63 -9.76 3.00 -1.30
N TYR A 64 -8.64 2.49 -0.82
CA TYR A 64 -7.86 1.48 -1.54
C TYR A 64 -8.60 0.14 -1.68
N GLU A 65 -9.41 -0.24 -0.70
CA GLU A 65 -10.30 -1.41 -0.76
C GLU A 65 -11.32 -1.34 -1.90
N ILE A 66 -11.80 -0.13 -2.27
CA ILE A 66 -12.70 0.04 -3.42
C ILE A 66 -12.02 -0.47 -4.70
N GLY A 67 -10.76 -0.11 -4.89
CA GLY A 67 -9.95 -0.57 -6.01
C GLY A 67 -9.71 -2.08 -5.99
N TYR A 68 -9.52 -2.67 -4.81
CA TYR A 68 -9.41 -4.12 -4.65
C TYR A 68 -10.70 -4.87 -4.96
N ILE A 69 -11.85 -4.37 -4.50
CA ILE A 69 -13.15 -4.95 -4.81
C ILE A 69 -13.34 -4.96 -6.33
N GLN A 70 -13.13 -3.82 -7.00
CA GLN A 70 -13.24 -3.75 -8.45
C GLN A 70 -12.25 -4.69 -9.16
N ASN A 71 -10.99 -4.77 -8.69
CA ASN A 71 -10.00 -5.66 -9.27
C ASN A 71 -10.42 -7.14 -9.19
N ASP A 72 -10.91 -7.55 -8.02
CA ASP A 72 -11.24 -8.94 -7.72
C ASP A 72 -12.64 -9.36 -8.24
N THR A 73 -13.43 -8.43 -8.79
CA THR A 73 -14.79 -8.70 -9.28
C THR A 73 -14.99 -8.39 -10.77
N GLU A 74 -14.38 -7.31 -11.28
CA GLU A 74 -14.56 -6.86 -12.67
C GLU A 74 -13.28 -7.02 -13.50
N THR A 75 -12.12 -6.63 -12.96
CA THR A 75 -10.85 -6.74 -13.70
C THR A 75 -10.45 -8.18 -13.89
N VAL A 76 -10.68 -9.04 -12.90
CA VAL A 76 -10.35 -10.47 -12.93
C VAL A 76 -10.93 -11.19 -14.15
N LYS A 77 -12.07 -10.76 -14.68
CA LYS A 77 -12.71 -11.33 -15.87
C LYS A 77 -11.92 -11.13 -17.17
N ARG A 78 -11.04 -10.12 -17.19
CA ARG A 78 -10.26 -9.70 -18.36
C ARG A 78 -8.79 -10.14 -18.27
N ASP A 79 -8.37 -10.72 -17.14
CA ASP A 79 -6.99 -11.17 -16.95
C ASP A 79 -6.80 -12.57 -17.54
N ASP A 80 -5.71 -12.79 -18.29
CA ASP A 80 -5.37 -14.11 -18.89
C ASP A 80 -5.09 -15.20 -17.84
N SER A 81 -4.80 -14.81 -16.59
CA SER A 81 -4.58 -15.71 -15.47
C SER A 81 -5.09 -15.08 -14.17
N PRO A 82 -6.41 -15.17 -13.95
CA PRO A 82 -7.08 -14.51 -12.83
C PRO A 82 -6.59 -15.06 -11.49
N THR A 83 -6.54 -14.19 -10.49
CA THR A 83 -6.34 -14.62 -9.09
C THR A 83 -7.68 -14.56 -8.39
N TRP A 84 -8.38 -15.69 -8.32
CA TRP A 84 -9.68 -15.78 -7.65
C TRP A 84 -9.50 -15.67 -6.14
N ARG A 85 -10.06 -14.61 -5.55
CA ARG A 85 -10.07 -14.36 -4.10
C ARG A 85 -11.47 -14.46 -3.48
N LEU A 86 -12.49 -14.46 -4.34
CA LEU A 86 -13.90 -14.56 -3.98
C LEU A 86 -14.47 -15.87 -4.52
N ASN A 87 -15.43 -16.45 -3.81
CA ASN A 87 -16.21 -17.59 -4.30
C ASN A 87 -17.41 -17.11 -5.13
N GLY A 88 -18.09 -18.06 -5.80
CA GLY A 88 -19.24 -17.76 -6.67
C GLY A 88 -20.35 -17.00 -5.96
N THR A 89 -20.74 -17.44 -4.76
CA THR A 89 -21.84 -16.80 -4.01
C THR A 89 -21.55 -15.34 -3.60
N GLU A 90 -20.28 -15.00 -3.38
CA GLU A 90 -19.88 -13.62 -3.07
C GLU A 90 -19.85 -12.73 -4.31
N LEU A 91 -19.46 -13.30 -5.45
CA LEU A 91 -19.54 -12.63 -6.73
C LEU A 91 -21.01 -12.38 -7.12
N ASP A 92 -21.90 -13.35 -6.92
CA ASP A 92 -23.34 -13.21 -7.17
C ASP A 92 -23.93 -12.09 -6.33
N PHE A 93 -23.63 -12.05 -5.03
CA PHE A 93 -24.05 -10.96 -4.15
C PHE A 93 -23.55 -9.61 -4.65
N TYR A 94 -22.27 -9.52 -5.02
CA TYR A 94 -21.68 -8.30 -5.55
C TYR A 94 -22.39 -7.85 -6.84
N TYR A 95 -22.64 -8.74 -7.81
CA TYR A 95 -23.26 -8.34 -9.08
C TYR A 95 -24.69 -7.84 -8.90
N GLN A 96 -25.44 -8.42 -7.97
CA GLN A 96 -26.78 -7.95 -7.62
C GLN A 96 -26.75 -6.59 -6.89
N HIS A 97 -25.71 -6.30 -6.10
CA HIS A 97 -25.69 -5.15 -5.16
C HIS A 97 -24.55 -4.16 -5.36
N LYS A 98 -23.82 -4.20 -6.49
CA LYS A 98 -22.60 -3.40 -6.70
C LYS A 98 -22.78 -1.90 -6.41
N ARG A 99 -23.94 -1.32 -6.78
CA ARG A 99 -24.25 0.09 -6.51
C ARG A 99 -24.25 0.38 -5.00
N VAL A 100 -24.89 -0.47 -4.21
CA VAL A 100 -24.94 -0.35 -2.75
C VAL A 100 -23.53 -0.46 -2.16
N VAL A 101 -22.73 -1.40 -2.63
CA VAL A 101 -21.33 -1.56 -2.19
C VAL A 101 -20.56 -0.26 -2.40
N TYR A 102 -20.52 0.28 -3.62
CA TYR A 102 -19.75 1.51 -3.89
C TYR A 102 -20.31 2.74 -3.18
N ILE A 103 -21.64 2.93 -3.14
CA ILE A 103 -22.26 4.06 -2.43
C ILE A 103 -21.94 4.00 -0.94
N SER A 104 -22.03 2.82 -0.31
CA SER A 104 -21.72 2.68 1.12
C SER A 104 -20.26 3.06 1.43
N ARG A 105 -19.31 2.69 0.57
CA ARG A 105 -17.89 3.02 0.72
C ARG A 105 -17.60 4.51 0.56
N ILE A 106 -18.28 5.17 -0.38
CA ILE A 106 -18.19 6.62 -0.56
C ILE A 106 -18.75 7.34 0.67
N ILE A 107 -19.93 6.95 1.17
CA ILE A 107 -20.55 7.54 2.36
C ILE A 107 -19.63 7.38 3.58
N GLN A 108 -19.04 6.20 3.79
CA GLN A 108 -18.10 5.97 4.89
C GLN A 108 -16.83 6.80 4.76
N THR A 109 -16.29 6.93 3.55
CA THR A 109 -15.10 7.77 3.31
C THR A 109 -15.40 9.23 3.65
N ILE A 110 -16.56 9.75 3.23
CA ILE A 110 -17.01 11.10 3.58
C ILE A 110 -17.17 11.23 5.09
N ALA A 111 -17.84 10.30 5.75
CA ALA A 111 -18.03 10.32 7.19
C ALA A 111 -16.69 10.34 7.95
N PHE A 112 -15.72 9.51 7.55
CA PHE A 112 -14.40 9.52 8.16
C PHE A 112 -13.61 10.81 7.89
N LEU A 113 -13.72 11.40 6.69
CA LEU A 113 -13.13 12.70 6.40
C LEU A 113 -13.72 13.82 7.26
N THR A 114 -15.05 13.81 7.46
CA THR A 114 -15.74 14.76 8.33
C THR A 114 -15.29 14.59 9.78
N MET A 115 -15.20 13.35 10.28
CA MET A 115 -14.67 13.07 11.62
C MET A 115 -13.22 13.56 11.76
N LEU A 116 -12.37 13.25 10.78
CA LEU A 116 -10.97 13.68 10.77
C LEU A 116 -10.85 15.21 10.86
N HIS A 117 -11.66 15.94 10.08
CA HIS A 117 -11.66 17.41 10.09
C HIS A 117 -12.12 17.98 11.44
N PHE A 118 -13.14 17.37 12.05
CA PHE A 118 -13.67 17.83 13.34
C PHE A 118 -12.70 17.57 14.49
N PHE A 119 -12.08 16.38 14.56
CA PHE A 119 -11.17 16.02 15.65
C PHE A 119 -9.76 16.58 15.48
N PHE A 120 -9.35 16.91 14.25
CA PHE A 120 -8.03 17.45 13.93
C PHE A 120 -8.16 18.71 13.05
N PRO A 121 -8.67 19.83 13.59
CA PRO A 121 -8.96 21.03 12.81
C PRO A 121 -7.71 21.69 12.20
N HIS A 122 -6.54 21.45 12.78
CA HIS A 122 -5.26 21.93 12.24
C HIS A 122 -4.77 21.14 11.03
N ALA A 123 -5.34 19.96 10.74
CA ALA A 123 -4.95 19.15 9.61
C ALA A 123 -5.65 19.62 8.33
N HIS A 124 -4.90 19.73 7.23
CA HIS A 124 -5.43 20.17 5.95
C HIS A 124 -6.19 19.05 5.21
N THR A 125 -7.40 18.75 5.69
CA THR A 125 -8.24 17.64 5.20
C THR A 125 -8.64 17.75 3.72
N ILE A 126 -8.66 18.95 3.14
CA ILE A 126 -8.96 19.17 1.72
C ILE A 126 -7.87 18.57 0.83
N TYR A 127 -6.58 18.82 1.11
CA TYR A 127 -5.48 18.24 0.33
C TYR A 127 -5.45 16.72 0.46
N PHE A 128 -5.72 16.21 1.66
CA PHE A 128 -5.87 14.78 1.90
C PHE A 128 -7.02 14.18 1.07
N ALA A 129 -8.20 14.83 1.02
CA ALA A 129 -9.34 14.39 0.22
C ALA A 129 -9.03 14.40 -1.30
N VAL A 130 -8.33 15.42 -1.80
CA VAL A 130 -7.83 15.46 -3.18
C VAL A 130 -6.87 14.29 -3.45
N GLY A 131 -5.96 14.00 -2.51
CA GLY A 131 -5.07 12.84 -2.58
C GLY A 131 -5.83 11.51 -2.69
N LEU A 132 -6.89 11.32 -1.90
CA LEU A 132 -7.75 10.13 -1.97
C LEU A 132 -8.48 10.02 -3.32
N LEU A 133 -8.93 11.15 -3.90
CA LEU A 133 -9.53 11.15 -5.23
C LEU A 133 -8.51 10.73 -6.30
N VAL A 134 -7.28 11.26 -6.23
CA VAL A 134 -6.18 10.87 -7.12
C VAL A 134 -5.86 9.37 -6.97
N LEU A 135 -5.87 8.83 -5.75
CA LEU A 135 -5.71 7.40 -5.49
C LEU A 135 -6.79 6.58 -6.19
N LEU A 136 -8.06 6.98 -6.05
CA LEU A 136 -9.19 6.30 -6.67
C LEU A 136 -9.10 6.31 -8.20
N ILE A 137 -8.83 7.47 -8.80
CA ILE A 137 -8.63 7.61 -10.25
C ILE A 137 -7.47 6.74 -10.73
N SER A 138 -6.33 6.77 -10.03
CA SER A 138 -5.18 5.95 -10.35
C SER A 138 -5.51 4.45 -10.32
N PHE A 139 -6.39 4.04 -9.40
CA PHE A 139 -6.82 2.64 -9.30
C PHE A 139 -7.75 2.26 -10.45
N LEU A 140 -8.69 3.14 -10.83
CA LEU A 140 -9.56 2.94 -11.98
C LEU A 140 -8.75 2.78 -13.27
N LEU A 141 -7.73 3.62 -13.47
CA LEU A 141 -6.80 3.51 -14.61
C LEU A 141 -6.01 2.20 -14.56
N TYR A 142 -5.46 1.86 -13.39
CA TYR A 142 -4.72 0.60 -13.19
C TYR A 142 -5.55 -0.64 -13.51
N ASN A 143 -6.83 -0.61 -13.15
CA ASN A 143 -7.77 -1.70 -13.42
C ASN A 143 -8.24 -1.74 -14.88
N SER A 144 -8.06 -0.66 -15.64
CA SER A 144 -8.53 -0.56 -17.03
C SER A 144 -7.44 -0.86 -18.05
N LEU A 145 -6.17 -0.59 -17.72
CA LEU A 145 -5.04 -0.74 -18.64
C LEU A 145 -4.27 -2.04 -18.42
N SER A 146 -3.48 -2.44 -19.42
CA SER A 146 -2.68 -3.67 -19.44
C SER A 146 -1.19 -3.41 -19.73
N GLY A 147 -0.38 -4.46 -19.75
CA GLY A 147 1.05 -4.38 -20.12
C GLY A 147 1.92 -3.58 -19.16
N TYR A 148 2.95 -2.91 -19.71
CA TYR A 148 3.95 -2.13 -18.96
C TYR A 148 3.36 -0.86 -18.33
N VAL A 149 2.30 -0.28 -18.90
CA VAL A 149 1.60 0.86 -18.31
C VAL A 149 1.01 0.49 -16.95
N LYS A 150 0.53 -0.75 -16.80
CA LYS A 150 0.04 -1.28 -15.51
C LYS A 150 1.14 -1.36 -14.45
N MET A 151 2.40 -1.58 -14.83
CA MET A 151 3.56 -1.56 -13.92
C MET A 151 3.87 -0.14 -13.44
N PHE A 152 3.81 0.85 -14.34
CA PHE A 152 3.98 2.26 -13.96
C PHE A 152 2.85 2.75 -13.04
N LEU A 153 1.59 2.40 -13.36
CA LEU A 153 0.45 2.72 -12.51
C LEU A 153 0.51 2.01 -11.16
N TYR A 154 1.10 0.81 -11.08
CA TYR A 154 1.38 0.15 -9.80
C TYR A 154 2.36 0.96 -8.94
N PHE A 155 3.41 1.53 -9.54
CA PHE A 155 4.31 2.43 -8.83
C PHE A 155 3.60 3.66 -8.29
N ILE A 156 2.75 4.30 -9.10
CA ILE A 156 1.94 5.46 -8.68
C ILE A 156 1.05 5.07 -7.51
N LEU A 157 0.27 3.99 -7.65
CA LEU A 157 -0.63 3.51 -6.59
C LEU A 157 0.10 3.20 -5.29
N SER A 158 1.24 2.50 -5.39
CA SER A 158 2.06 2.20 -4.22
C SER A 158 2.57 3.48 -3.56
N SER A 159 2.98 4.47 -4.34
CA SER A 159 3.54 5.73 -3.84
C SER A 159 2.50 6.60 -3.17
N LEU A 160 1.32 6.72 -3.79
CA LEU A 160 0.21 7.48 -3.25
C LEU A 160 -0.20 7.02 -1.85
N ARG A 161 -0.17 5.71 -1.56
CA ARG A 161 -0.47 5.19 -0.20
C ARG A 161 0.45 5.74 0.88
N TYR A 162 1.70 6.06 0.55
CA TYR A 162 2.65 6.65 1.48
C TYR A 162 2.62 8.16 1.48
N ILE A 163 2.36 8.80 0.33
CA ILE A 163 2.34 10.26 0.20
C ILE A 163 1.07 10.87 0.80
N ILE A 164 -0.09 10.26 0.56
CA ILE A 164 -1.40 10.81 0.93
C ILE A 164 -1.49 11.17 2.43
N PRO A 165 -1.07 10.32 3.39
CA PRO A 165 -1.07 10.71 4.80
C PRO A 165 -0.37 12.07 5.04
N PHE A 166 0.77 12.34 4.41
CA PHE A 166 1.51 13.58 4.63
C PHE A 166 0.85 14.82 4.02
N LEU A 167 -0.14 14.65 3.12
CA LEU A 167 -0.92 15.78 2.59
C LEU A 167 -1.79 16.47 3.65
N LEU A 168 -1.95 15.90 4.85
CA LEU A 168 -2.56 16.62 5.97
C LEU A 168 -1.72 17.77 6.50
N PHE A 169 -0.40 17.73 6.26
CA PHE A 169 0.56 18.75 6.68
C PHE A 169 1.46 19.11 5.49
N PRO A 170 0.90 19.71 4.42
CA PRO A 170 1.63 20.00 3.19
C PRO A 170 2.86 20.88 3.42
N GLU A 171 2.83 21.77 4.41
CA GLU A 171 3.95 22.61 4.85
C GLU A 171 5.16 21.81 5.33
N ASN A 172 4.95 20.59 5.83
CA ASN A 172 5.99 19.68 6.31
C ASN A 172 6.53 18.74 5.20
N ILE A 173 6.00 18.84 3.98
CA ILE A 173 6.45 18.03 2.85
C ILE A 173 7.68 18.65 2.21
N SER A 174 8.85 18.08 2.50
CA SER A 174 10.11 18.39 1.83
C SER A 174 10.37 17.45 0.65
N VAL A 175 11.22 17.87 -0.28
CA VAL A 175 11.68 17.01 -1.39
C VAL A 175 12.37 15.75 -0.85
N SER A 176 13.13 15.87 0.24
CA SER A 176 13.80 14.72 0.87
C SER A 176 12.80 13.73 1.47
N LEU A 177 11.70 14.22 2.08
CA LEU A 177 10.61 13.35 2.54
C LEU A 177 9.97 12.59 1.37
N LEU A 178 9.66 13.28 0.27
CA LEU A 178 9.07 12.63 -0.91
C LEU A 178 9.98 11.52 -1.45
N VAL A 179 11.29 11.79 -1.59
CA VAL A 179 12.26 10.78 -2.02
C VAL A 179 12.24 9.58 -1.06
N LEU A 180 12.26 9.81 0.25
CA LEU A 180 12.17 8.74 1.24
C LEU A 180 10.90 7.89 1.05
N LEU A 181 9.72 8.51 0.95
CA LEU A 181 8.44 7.80 0.82
C LEU A 181 8.38 6.91 -0.43
N LEU A 182 9.02 7.34 -1.53
CA LEU A 182 9.16 6.52 -2.73
C LEU A 182 10.09 5.31 -2.52
N LEU A 183 11.18 5.49 -1.75
CA LEU A 183 12.18 4.45 -1.53
C LEU A 183 11.77 3.40 -0.48
N ILE A 184 11.02 3.79 0.57
CA ILE A 184 10.59 2.89 1.66
C ILE A 184 9.85 1.65 1.12
N HIS A 185 9.05 1.80 0.07
CA HIS A 185 8.22 0.70 -0.41
C HIS A 185 8.06 0.66 -1.92
N SER A 186 7.66 1.76 -2.53
CA SER A 186 7.20 1.78 -3.92
C SER A 186 8.27 1.36 -4.90
N PHE A 187 9.51 1.81 -4.69
CA PHE A 187 10.62 1.45 -5.57
C PHE A 187 10.87 -0.07 -5.60
N VAL A 188 11.10 -0.69 -4.45
CA VAL A 188 11.38 -2.15 -4.36
C VAL A 188 10.20 -2.97 -4.87
N ARG A 189 8.97 -2.58 -4.52
CA ARG A 189 7.76 -3.31 -4.94
C ARG A 189 7.51 -3.25 -6.44
N THR A 190 7.81 -2.12 -7.07
CA THR A 190 7.70 -1.99 -8.53
C THR A 190 8.73 -2.85 -9.24
N LEU A 191 9.97 -2.95 -8.74
CA LEU A 191 10.97 -3.88 -9.31
C LEU A 191 10.48 -5.33 -9.30
N GLU A 192 9.72 -5.73 -8.28
CA GLU A 192 9.14 -7.07 -8.18
C GLU A 192 7.84 -7.27 -8.99
N PHE A 193 7.33 -6.25 -9.67
CA PHE A 193 5.98 -6.28 -10.24
C PHE A 193 5.74 -7.49 -11.15
N LYS A 194 4.71 -8.29 -10.83
CA LYS A 194 4.34 -9.55 -11.50
C LYS A 194 5.48 -10.57 -11.68
N SER A 195 6.60 -10.44 -10.98
CA SER A 195 7.74 -11.38 -11.07
C SER A 195 7.40 -12.79 -10.56
N SER A 196 6.42 -12.90 -9.66
CA SER A 196 5.90 -14.16 -9.12
C SER A 196 4.87 -14.85 -10.02
N LYS A 197 4.40 -14.20 -11.09
CA LYS A 197 3.44 -14.79 -12.04
C LYS A 197 4.14 -15.68 -13.07
N PRO A 198 3.42 -16.63 -13.71
CA PRO A 198 3.98 -17.48 -14.75
C PRO A 198 4.59 -16.68 -15.91
N PRO A 199 5.54 -17.27 -16.66
CA PRO A 199 6.36 -16.54 -17.64
C PRO A 199 5.56 -15.90 -18.78
N TYR A 200 4.47 -16.52 -19.21
CA TYR A 200 3.63 -16.01 -20.30
C TYR A 200 2.76 -14.79 -19.89
N ILE A 201 2.71 -14.46 -18.59
CA ILE A 201 1.94 -13.31 -18.05
C ILE A 201 2.86 -12.23 -17.47
N THR A 202 4.09 -12.59 -17.11
CA THR A 202 4.99 -11.66 -16.41
C THR A 202 5.45 -10.56 -17.36
N THR A 203 5.25 -9.31 -16.96
CA THR A 203 5.77 -8.15 -17.69
C THR A 203 7.24 -7.89 -17.38
N ASN A 204 7.77 -8.41 -16.26
CA ASN A 204 9.16 -8.20 -15.84
C ASN A 204 10.01 -9.47 -16.03
N ILE A 205 10.16 -9.90 -17.28
CA ILE A 205 10.90 -11.11 -17.66
C ILE A 205 12.38 -11.02 -17.25
N CYS A 206 13.00 -9.85 -17.40
CA CYS A 206 14.39 -9.62 -17.05
C CYS A 206 14.64 -9.89 -15.56
N PHE A 207 13.84 -9.29 -14.68
CA PHE A 207 13.94 -9.52 -13.25
C PHE A 207 13.71 -11.00 -12.90
N ARG A 208 12.70 -11.62 -13.52
CA ARG A 208 12.38 -13.04 -13.27
C ARG A 208 13.51 -13.99 -13.69
N LYS A 209 14.15 -13.72 -14.83
CA LYS A 209 15.23 -14.54 -15.39
C LYS A 209 16.56 -14.34 -14.66
N TYR A 210 16.97 -13.10 -14.46
CA TYR A 210 18.33 -12.79 -14.00
C TYR A 210 18.44 -12.60 -12.48
N ILE A 211 17.42 -12.04 -11.83
CA ILE A 211 17.46 -11.76 -10.39
C ILE A 211 16.96 -12.96 -9.59
N ILE A 212 15.71 -13.37 -9.80
CA ILE A 212 15.12 -14.47 -9.03
C ILE A 212 15.28 -15.84 -9.69
N ARG A 213 15.83 -15.91 -10.91
CA ARG A 213 16.08 -17.18 -11.65
C ARG A 213 14.89 -18.14 -11.61
N TYR A 214 13.69 -17.63 -11.83
CA TYR A 214 12.41 -18.36 -11.79
C TYR A 214 12.00 -18.94 -10.43
N ASP A 215 12.75 -18.68 -9.36
CA ASP A 215 12.51 -19.16 -8.00
C ASP A 215 11.93 -18.05 -7.12
N VAL A 216 10.65 -18.20 -6.77
CA VAL A 216 9.89 -17.24 -5.97
C VAL A 216 10.47 -17.09 -4.56
N SER A 217 11.12 -18.12 -4.02
CA SER A 217 11.74 -18.05 -2.68
C SER A 217 12.89 -17.02 -2.63
N ARG A 218 13.54 -16.76 -3.77
CA ARG A 218 14.62 -15.77 -3.87
C ARG A 218 14.14 -14.33 -3.75
N LEU A 219 12.82 -14.07 -3.85
CA LEU A 219 12.26 -12.73 -3.61
C LEU A 219 12.57 -12.23 -2.20
N TYR A 220 12.56 -13.11 -1.20
CA TYR A 220 12.86 -12.71 0.18
C TYR A 220 14.31 -12.25 0.31
N GLY A 221 15.25 -12.96 -0.32
CA GLY A 221 16.67 -12.55 -0.35
C GLY A 221 16.90 -11.27 -1.15
N PHE A 222 16.25 -11.13 -2.31
CA PHE A 222 16.31 -9.91 -3.11
C PHE A 222 15.87 -8.68 -2.30
N ARG A 223 14.76 -8.77 -1.55
CA ARG A 223 14.29 -7.65 -0.72
C ARG A 223 15.34 -7.21 0.29
N VAL A 224 15.97 -8.14 0.99
CA VAL A 224 17.04 -7.82 1.96
C VAL A 224 18.17 -7.08 1.27
N ILE A 225 18.67 -7.58 0.14
CA ILE A 225 19.74 -6.94 -0.63
C ILE A 225 19.31 -5.54 -1.11
N ALA A 226 18.09 -5.41 -1.65
CA ALA A 226 17.58 -4.13 -2.13
C ALA A 226 17.50 -3.10 -1.00
N TYR A 227 16.96 -3.46 0.16
CA TYR A 227 16.89 -2.54 1.30
C TYR A 227 18.25 -2.25 1.93
N PHE A 228 19.21 -3.18 1.85
CA PHE A 228 20.59 -2.91 2.25
C PHE A 228 21.23 -1.87 1.33
N LEU A 229 21.07 -2.02 0.01
CA LEU A 229 21.55 -1.01 -0.96
C LEU A 229 20.85 0.35 -0.75
N LEU A 230 19.54 0.36 -0.48
CA LEU A 230 18.83 1.59 -0.18
C LEU A 230 19.29 2.25 1.12
N LEU A 231 19.69 1.47 2.14
CA LEU A 231 20.30 2.00 3.35
C LEU A 231 21.65 2.67 3.05
N LEU A 232 22.49 2.04 2.21
CA LEU A 232 23.75 2.65 1.77
C LEU A 232 23.53 3.96 0.99
N VAL A 233 22.58 3.96 0.05
CA VAL A 233 22.19 5.19 -0.68
C VAL A 233 21.71 6.25 0.31
N SER A 234 20.87 5.87 1.28
CA SER A 234 20.36 6.81 2.29
C SER A 234 21.48 7.36 3.16
N ALA A 235 22.49 6.55 3.51
CA ALA A 235 23.67 6.99 4.25
C ALA A 235 24.50 8.02 3.47
N VAL A 236 24.64 7.83 2.14
CA VAL A 236 25.26 8.84 1.26
C VAL A 236 24.44 10.13 1.24
N LEU A 237 23.11 10.03 1.11
CA LEU A 237 22.20 11.18 1.14
C LEU A 237 22.24 11.92 2.48
N TYR A 238 22.43 11.20 3.59
CA TYR A 238 22.66 11.81 4.90
C TYR A 238 24.01 12.53 4.95
N ARG A 239 25.08 11.93 4.41
CA ARG A 239 26.42 12.54 4.40
C ARG A 239 26.47 13.88 3.67
N ILE A 240 25.69 14.02 2.60
CA ILE A 240 25.53 15.28 1.85
C ILE A 240 24.44 16.21 2.43
N SER A 241 23.94 15.93 3.63
CA SER A 241 22.90 16.69 4.34
C SER A 241 21.55 16.78 3.63
N PHE A 242 21.28 15.91 2.65
CA PHE A 242 19.97 15.84 1.97
C PHE A 242 18.94 15.09 2.82
N PHE A 243 19.36 14.01 3.49
CA PHE A 243 18.53 13.26 4.43
C PHE A 243 18.88 13.61 5.87
N PRO A 244 17.89 13.84 6.76
CA PRO A 244 18.13 13.87 8.18
C PRO A 244 18.38 12.46 8.74
N PHE A 245 19.02 12.38 9.90
CA PHE A 245 19.42 11.11 10.51
C PHE A 245 18.24 10.13 10.73
N TYR A 246 17.08 10.62 11.13
CA TYR A 246 15.92 9.77 11.43
C TYR A 246 15.36 9.05 10.19
N TYR A 247 15.68 9.49 8.95
CA TYR A 247 15.36 8.74 7.74
C TYR A 247 16.20 7.45 7.62
N LEU A 248 17.44 7.47 8.11
CA LEU A 248 18.27 6.25 8.18
C LEU A 248 17.67 5.22 9.12
N LEU A 249 17.10 5.67 10.24
CA LEU A 249 16.45 4.79 11.21
C LEU A 249 15.26 4.04 10.58
N ILE A 250 14.47 4.72 9.74
CA ILE A 250 13.37 4.09 9.01
C ILE A 250 13.91 3.04 8.03
N MET A 251 14.94 3.37 7.26
CA MET A 251 15.53 2.42 6.31
C MET A 251 16.13 1.21 7.00
N LEU A 252 16.83 1.42 8.12
CA LEU A 252 17.35 0.36 8.96
C LEU A 252 16.23 -0.51 9.55
N TYR A 253 15.15 0.10 10.01
CA TYR A 253 13.97 -0.61 10.50
C TYR A 253 13.35 -1.49 9.41
N VAL A 254 13.13 -0.96 8.20
CA VAL A 254 12.56 -1.74 7.09
C VAL A 254 13.49 -2.88 6.69
N LEU A 255 14.81 -2.64 6.62
CA LEU A 255 15.81 -3.68 6.37
C LEU A 255 15.75 -4.78 7.44
N SER A 256 15.68 -4.40 8.71
CA SER A 256 15.61 -5.33 9.86
C SER A 256 14.36 -6.20 9.76
N PHE A 257 13.21 -5.59 9.48
CA PHE A 257 11.94 -6.29 9.28
C PHE A 257 12.02 -7.29 8.09
N ARG A 258 12.59 -6.87 6.96
CA ARG A 258 12.76 -7.78 5.80
C ARG A 258 13.74 -8.92 6.08
N THR A 259 14.79 -8.65 6.83
CA THR A 259 15.76 -9.66 7.25
C THR A 259 15.12 -10.69 8.17
N ALA A 260 14.30 -10.26 9.13
CA ALA A 260 13.53 -11.16 10.00
C ALA A 260 12.61 -12.07 9.19
N ILE A 261 11.87 -11.53 8.21
CA ILE A 261 11.01 -12.32 7.30
C ILE A 261 11.84 -13.33 6.48
N TYR A 262 12.99 -12.92 5.96
CA TYR A 262 13.87 -13.81 5.20
C TYR A 262 14.35 -14.98 6.06
N MET A 263 14.81 -14.70 7.28
CA MET A 263 15.27 -15.72 8.23
C MET A 263 14.14 -16.69 8.62
N PHE A 264 12.95 -16.16 8.94
CA PHE A 264 11.79 -16.99 9.26
C PHE A 264 11.42 -17.95 8.12
N ASN A 265 11.41 -17.48 6.87
CA ASN A 265 11.14 -18.34 5.72
C ASN A 265 12.22 -19.39 5.51
N LYS A 266 13.50 -19.02 5.67
CA LYS A 266 14.63 -19.96 5.53
C LYS A 266 14.59 -21.08 6.57
N LEU A 267 14.14 -20.79 7.79
CA LEU A 267 13.95 -21.79 8.85
C LEU A 267 12.80 -22.74 8.55
N ARG A 268 11.73 -22.29 7.88
CA ARG A 268 10.58 -23.13 7.50
C ARG A 268 10.87 -24.08 6.33
N THR A 269 11.83 -23.74 5.48
CA THR A 269 12.24 -24.54 4.32
C THR A 269 13.38 -25.52 4.61
N ARG A 270 13.89 -25.55 5.85
CA ARG A 270 14.81 -26.57 6.35
C ARG A 270 14.02 -27.61 7.13
#